data_AF-A0A101FGJ4-F1
#
_entry.id   AF-A0A101FGJ4-F1
#
_cell.length_a   1.000
_cell.length_b   1.000
_cell.length_c   1.000
_cell.angle_alpha   90.00
_cell.angle_beta   90.00
_cell.angle_gamma   90.00
#
_symmetry.space_group_name_H-M   'P 1'
#
loop_
_entity.id
_entity.type
_entity.pdbx_description
1 polymer ?
#
loop_
_entity_poly.entity_id
_entity_poly.type
_entity_poly.pdbx_seq_one_letter_code
_entity_poly.pdbx_strand_id
1 'polypeptide(L)'
;MEPILVVLSLLTLCVICLVFLIVWRDRRDLKHRQLTRDISRLEEIVAEAAQHKKDMAEMLSAAKRQTEQAVSRMDNQLKQVRESVASLEQHLRNNRNNKERGKEKASKTQGRGKSRSGNPKQKERAAAKADKVPKIDDGEKYAKLVELAEQGLSTQEIAKQLNLGYDEVELVLELKRKNIG
;
A
#
# COMPACT_ATOMS: atom_id res chain seq x y z
N MET A 1 70.68 -4.16 -51.14
CA MET A 1 69.47 -3.34 -51.39
C MET A 1 68.22 -3.93 -50.73
N GLU A 2 68.08 -5.25 -50.71
CA GLU A 2 66.96 -5.97 -50.06
C GLU A 2 66.71 -5.64 -48.57
N PRO A 3 67.72 -5.55 -47.67
CA PRO A 3 67.45 -5.28 -46.25
C PRO A 3 66.94 -3.86 -45.99
N ILE A 4 67.33 -2.88 -46.82
CA ILE A 4 66.91 -1.48 -46.67
C ILE A 4 65.43 -1.34 -47.02
N LEU A 5 64.94 -2.08 -48.03
CA LEU A 5 63.52 -2.11 -48.40
C LEU A 5 62.65 -2.76 -47.31
N VAL A 6 63.15 -3.81 -46.65
CA VAL A 6 62.45 -4.46 -45.52
C VAL A 6 62.34 -3.52 -44.32
N VAL A 7 63.40 -2.78 -43.99
CA VAL A 7 63.38 -1.80 -42.90
C VAL A 7 62.38 -0.67 -43.19
N LEU A 8 62.33 -0.16 -44.43
CA LEU A 8 61.37 0.87 -44.83
C LEU A 8 59.92 0.37 -44.76
N SER A 9 59.62 -0.86 -45.17
CA SER A 9 58.27 -1.41 -45.09
C SER A 9 57.81 -1.67 -43.65
N LEU A 10 58.72 -2.09 -42.77
CA LEU A 10 58.45 -2.23 -41.34
C LEU A 10 58.15 -0.87 -40.69
N LEU A 11 58.88 0.17 -41.09
CA LEU A 11 58.70 1.52 -40.56
C LEU A 11 57.34 2.09 -40.97
N THR A 12 56.92 1.90 -42.22
CA THR A 12 55.60 2.35 -42.66
C THR A 12 54.47 1.56 -42.01
N LEU A 13 54.59 0.24 -41.88
CA LEU A 13 53.62 -0.58 -41.12
C LEU A 13 53.52 -0.14 -39.66
N CYS A 14 54.65 0.17 -39.01
CA CYS A 14 54.67 0.63 -37.63
C CYS A 14 53.92 1.94 -37.46
N VAL A 15 54.11 2.91 -38.38
CA VAL A 15 53.38 4.18 -38.38
C VAL A 15 51.87 3.95 -38.59
N ILE A 16 51.48 3.07 -39.53
CA ILE A 16 50.07 2.72 -39.77
C ILE A 16 49.45 2.08 -38.53
N CYS A 17 50.15 1.15 -37.88
CA CYS A 17 49.72 0.52 -36.63
C CYS A 17 49.55 1.55 -35.50
N LEU A 18 50.47 2.52 -35.37
CA LEU A 18 50.37 3.56 -34.35
C LEU A 18 49.15 4.47 -34.59
N VAL A 19 48.90 4.88 -35.83
CA VAL A 19 47.70 5.67 -36.17
C VAL A 19 46.43 4.87 -35.87
N PHE A 20 46.40 3.59 -36.24
CA PHE A 20 45.28 2.71 -35.94
C PHE A 20 45.07 2.56 -34.43
N LEU A 21 46.14 2.38 -33.66
CA LEU A 21 46.08 2.31 -32.20
C LEU A 21 45.60 3.63 -31.58
N ILE A 22 45.99 4.79 -32.11
CA ILE A 22 45.51 6.09 -31.62
C ILE A 22 44.01 6.23 -31.87
N VAL A 23 43.54 5.94 -33.08
CA VAL A 23 42.10 5.99 -33.42
C VAL A 23 41.30 4.97 -32.60
N TRP A 24 41.84 3.78 -32.38
CA TRP A 24 41.20 2.74 -31.59
C TRP A 24 41.21 3.06 -30.09
N ARG A 25 42.29 3.70 -29.61
CA ARG A 25 42.40 4.17 -28.24
C ARG A 25 41.43 5.31 -27.98
N ASP A 26 41.32 6.29 -28.86
CA ASP A 26 40.36 7.39 -28.74
C ASP A 26 38.91 6.88 -28.71
N ARG A 27 38.58 5.93 -29.60
CA ARG A 27 37.27 5.28 -29.62
C ARG A 27 36.99 4.42 -28.37
N ARG A 28 38.02 3.82 -27.76
CA ARG A 28 37.88 3.09 -26.48
C ARG A 28 37.83 4.01 -25.27
N ASP A 29 38.59 5.10 -25.28
CA ASP A 29 38.66 6.05 -24.17
C ASP A 29 37.31 6.77 -23.97
N LEU A 30 36.63 7.09 -25.08
CA LEU A 30 35.23 7.55 -25.06
C LEU A 30 34.27 6.54 -24.41
N LYS A 31 34.47 5.24 -24.64
CA LYS A 31 33.65 4.18 -24.01
C LYS A 31 33.96 4.06 -22.52
N HIS A 32 35.22 4.09 -22.12
CA HIS A 32 35.60 4.02 -20.70
C HIS A 32 34.99 5.18 -19.89
N ARG A 33 34.96 6.40 -20.45
CA ARG A 33 34.29 7.56 -19.80
C ARG A 33 32.77 7.44 -19.69
N GLN A 34 32.12 6.67 -20.58
CA GLN A 34 30.69 6.37 -20.46
C GLN A 34 30.46 5.33 -19.36
N LEU A 35 31.24 4.24 -19.36
CA LEU A 35 31.19 3.20 -18.32
C LEU A 35 31.44 3.75 -16.91
N THR A 36 32.40 4.67 -16.71
CA THR A 36 32.64 5.27 -15.39
C THR A 36 31.47 6.13 -14.92
N ARG A 37 30.75 6.81 -15.83
CA ARG A 37 29.53 7.55 -15.48
C ARG A 37 28.38 6.64 -15.13
N ASP A 38 28.22 5.53 -15.84
CA ASP A 38 27.19 4.55 -15.55
C ASP A 38 27.45 3.87 -14.19
N ILE A 39 28.71 3.56 -13.86
CA ILE A 39 29.12 3.06 -12.54
C ILE A 39 28.76 4.06 -11.43
N SER A 40 28.98 5.36 -11.65
CA SER A 40 28.64 6.41 -10.67
C SER A 40 27.12 6.47 -10.42
N ARG A 41 26.30 6.31 -11.46
CA ARG A 41 24.84 6.24 -11.33
C ARG A 41 24.37 4.95 -10.64
N LEU A 42 25.06 3.83 -10.87
CA LEU A 42 24.78 2.58 -10.16
C LEU A 42 25.07 2.72 -8.66
N GLU A 43 26.16 3.41 -8.28
CA GLU A 43 26.47 3.67 -6.88
C GLU A 43 25.40 4.52 -6.19
N GLU A 44 24.86 5.54 -6.89
CA GLU A 44 23.76 6.37 -6.39
C GLU A 44 22.49 5.53 -6.15
N ILE A 45 22.09 4.69 -7.12
CA ILE A 45 20.93 3.80 -6.98
C ILE A 45 21.13 2.78 -5.85
N VAL A 46 22.35 2.29 -5.66
CA VAL A 46 22.67 1.36 -4.56
C VAL A 46 22.60 2.06 -3.21
N ALA A 47 23.04 3.32 -3.12
CA ALA A 47 22.93 4.12 -1.91
C ALA A 47 21.46 4.42 -1.56
N GLU A 48 20.65 4.81 -2.56
CA GLU A 48 19.20 4.99 -2.41
C GLU A 48 18.52 3.70 -1.95
N ALA A 49 18.85 2.55 -2.57
CA ALA A 49 18.31 1.25 -2.16
C ALA A 49 18.73 0.86 -0.73
N ALA A 50 19.95 1.19 -0.31
CA ALA A 50 20.41 0.95 1.05
C ALA A 50 19.69 1.84 2.08
N GLN A 51 19.36 3.07 1.69
CA GLN A 51 18.59 3.99 2.53
C GLN A 51 17.14 3.56 2.66
N HIS A 52 16.49 3.18 1.55
CA HIS A 52 15.13 2.62 1.57
C HIS A 52 15.02 1.36 2.45
N LYS A 53 16.05 0.49 2.46
CA LYS A 53 16.07 -0.67 3.38
C LYS A 53 16.07 -0.26 4.84
N LYS A 54 16.79 0.81 5.21
CA LYS A 54 16.81 1.33 6.58
C LYS A 54 15.46 1.92 6.97
N ASP A 55 14.88 2.73 6.09
CA ASP A 55 13.59 3.37 6.33
C ASP A 55 12.46 2.32 6.47
N MET A 56 12.46 1.29 5.61
CA MET A 56 11.52 0.18 5.72
C MET A 56 11.69 -0.61 7.02
N ALA A 57 12.93 -0.85 7.47
CA ALA A 57 13.19 -1.53 8.74
C ALA A 57 12.70 -0.71 9.95
N GLU A 58 12.89 0.61 9.90
CA GLU A 58 12.40 1.52 10.93
C GLU A 58 10.88 1.56 10.96
N MET A 59 10.22 1.73 9.81
CA MET A 59 8.76 1.66 9.69
C MET A 59 8.19 0.33 10.17
N LEU A 60 8.83 -0.79 9.84
CA LEU A 60 8.40 -2.13 10.28
C LEU A 60 8.56 -2.28 11.80
N SER A 61 9.62 -1.73 12.39
CA SER A 61 9.81 -1.72 13.84
C SER A 61 8.75 -0.87 14.56
N ALA A 62 8.39 0.28 13.99
CA ALA A 62 7.34 1.16 14.50
C ALA A 62 5.97 0.50 14.39
N ALA A 63 5.66 -0.11 13.24
CA ALA A 63 4.43 -0.86 13.01
C ALA A 63 4.30 -2.06 13.96
N LYS A 64 5.39 -2.80 14.18
CA LYS A 64 5.44 -3.91 15.14
C LYS A 64 5.13 -3.42 16.56
N ARG A 65 5.72 -2.31 16.99
CA ARG A 65 5.43 -1.69 18.30
C ARG A 65 3.97 -1.25 18.44
N GLN A 66 3.39 -0.65 17.40
CA GLN A 66 1.97 -0.28 17.40
C GLN A 66 1.07 -1.51 17.47
N THR A 67 1.43 -2.59 16.78
CA THR A 67 0.68 -3.84 16.80
C THR A 67 0.78 -4.51 18.17
N GLU A 68 1.97 -4.59 18.78
CA GLU A 68 2.15 -5.11 20.14
C GLU A 68 1.37 -4.28 21.18
N GLN A 69 1.37 -2.95 21.05
CA GLN A 69 0.56 -2.07 21.90
C GLN A 69 -0.94 -2.30 21.69
N ALA A 70 -1.41 -2.43 20.45
CA ALA A 70 -2.81 -2.71 20.15
C ALA A 70 -3.23 -4.08 20.70
N VAL A 71 -2.40 -5.11 20.54
CA VAL A 71 -2.61 -6.46 21.08
C VAL A 71 -2.69 -6.41 22.61
N SER A 72 -1.77 -5.70 23.29
CA SER A 72 -1.82 -5.58 24.75
C SER A 72 -3.09 -4.88 25.26
N ARG A 73 -3.60 -3.88 24.52
CA ARG A 73 -4.87 -3.21 24.85
C ARG A 73 -6.06 -4.13 24.61
N MET A 74 -6.06 -4.88 23.50
CA MET A 74 -7.09 -5.87 23.20
C MET A 74 -7.13 -6.98 24.23
N ASP A 75 -5.99 -7.48 24.71
CA ASP A 75 -5.94 -8.50 25.75
C ASP A 75 -6.54 -8.00 27.07
N ASN A 76 -6.27 -6.75 27.44
CA ASN A 76 -6.86 -6.15 28.63
C ASN A 76 -8.38 -5.95 28.47
N GLN A 77 -8.85 -5.55 27.29
CA GLN A 77 -10.28 -5.47 26.99
C GLN A 77 -10.93 -6.85 26.99
N LEU A 78 -10.29 -7.87 26.41
CA LEU A 78 -10.78 -9.25 26.42
C LEU A 78 -10.90 -9.81 27.83
N LYS A 79 -9.93 -9.51 28.72
CA LYS A 79 -10.02 -9.86 30.14
C LYS A 79 -11.23 -9.21 30.82
N GLN A 80 -11.43 -7.91 30.63
CA GLN A 80 -12.59 -7.20 31.19
C GLN A 80 -13.92 -7.70 30.62
N VAL A 81 -13.99 -7.97 29.32
CA VAL A 81 -15.17 -8.56 28.68
C VAL A 81 -15.43 -9.96 29.24
N ARG A 82 -14.39 -10.77 29.46
CA ARG A 82 -14.55 -12.10 30.06
C ARG A 82 -15.03 -12.03 31.51
N GLU A 83 -14.52 -11.10 32.31
CA GLU A 83 -14.95 -10.89 33.70
C GLU A 83 -16.38 -10.32 33.79
N SER A 84 -16.75 -9.41 32.89
CA SER A 84 -18.11 -8.90 32.80
C SER A 84 -19.10 -9.98 32.34
N VAL A 85 -18.73 -10.85 31.40
CA VAL A 85 -19.54 -12.01 31.02
C VAL A 85 -19.67 -13.00 32.18
N ALA A 86 -18.59 -13.30 32.89
CA ALA A 86 -18.62 -14.21 34.04
C ALA A 86 -19.46 -13.65 35.20
N SER A 87 -19.33 -12.37 35.52
CA SER A 87 -20.13 -11.70 36.56
C SER A 87 -21.61 -11.58 36.15
N LEU A 88 -21.90 -11.34 34.88
CA LEU A 88 -23.27 -11.31 34.36
C LEU A 88 -23.91 -12.71 34.39
N GLU A 89 -23.17 -13.75 34.02
CA GLU A 89 -23.62 -15.14 34.13
C GLU A 89 -23.89 -15.53 35.58
N GLN A 90 -23.01 -15.14 36.50
CA GLN A 90 -23.18 -15.38 37.93
C GLN A 90 -24.37 -14.62 38.50
N HIS A 91 -24.58 -13.36 38.09
CA HIS A 91 -25.77 -12.58 38.43
C HIS A 91 -27.05 -13.24 37.91
N LEU A 92 -27.06 -13.73 36.67
CA LEU A 92 -28.21 -14.43 36.09
C LEU A 92 -28.50 -15.74 36.83
N ARG A 93 -27.47 -16.51 37.20
CA ARG A 93 -27.61 -17.73 38.03
C ARG A 93 -28.17 -17.43 39.41
N ASN A 94 -27.63 -16.43 40.11
CA ASN A 94 -28.11 -16.05 41.44
C ASN A 94 -29.54 -15.51 41.39
N ASN A 95 -29.88 -14.68 40.40
CA ASN A 95 -31.21 -14.13 40.24
C ASN A 95 -32.23 -15.21 39.86
N ARG A 96 -31.82 -16.22 39.06
CA ARG A 96 -32.64 -17.41 38.76
C ARG A 96 -32.90 -18.25 40.02
N ASN A 97 -31.87 -18.53 40.82
CA ASN A 97 -32.02 -19.26 42.09
C ASN A 97 -32.90 -18.49 43.09
N ASN A 98 -32.81 -17.16 43.13
CA ASN A 98 -33.65 -16.32 43.99
C ASN A 98 -35.10 -16.27 43.50
N LYS A 99 -35.33 -16.33 42.18
CA LYS A 99 -36.66 -16.39 41.56
C LYS A 99 -37.33 -17.75 41.75
N GLU A 100 -36.58 -18.84 41.85
CA GLU A 100 -37.09 -20.16 42.22
C GLU A 100 -37.45 -20.22 43.72
N ARG A 101 -36.65 -19.62 44.62
CA ARG A 101 -37.00 -19.47 46.05
C ARG A 101 -38.14 -18.48 46.34
N GLY A 102 -38.31 -17.45 45.51
CA GLY A 102 -39.39 -16.46 45.67
C GLY A 102 -40.76 -16.93 45.17
N LYS A 103 -40.80 -17.96 44.30
CA LYS A 103 -42.06 -18.49 43.76
C LYS A 103 -42.83 -19.39 44.75
N GLU A 104 -42.20 -19.89 45.82
CA GLU A 104 -42.91 -20.60 46.88
C GLU A 104 -43.67 -19.68 47.85
N LYS A 105 -43.41 -18.36 47.85
CA LYS A 105 -44.07 -17.41 48.78
C LYS A 105 -44.97 -16.36 48.14
N ALA A 106 -45.17 -16.37 46.83
CA ALA A 106 -45.91 -15.31 46.12
C ALA A 106 -47.21 -15.79 45.43
N SER A 107 -47.78 -16.93 45.81
CA SER A 107 -49.07 -17.41 45.29
C SER A 107 -50.26 -16.98 46.16
N LYS A 108 -50.41 -15.67 46.40
CA LYS A 108 -51.66 -15.07 46.90
C LYS A 108 -51.53 -13.55 46.77
N THR A 109 -51.98 -13.00 45.65
CA THR A 109 -52.85 -11.80 45.57
C THR A 109 -53.17 -11.53 44.10
N GLN A 110 -54.45 -11.55 43.84
CA GLN A 110 -55.18 -11.37 42.58
C GLN A 110 -55.40 -9.86 42.34
N GLY A 111 -55.39 -9.37 41.10
CA GLY A 111 -56.01 -8.06 40.81
C GLY A 111 -55.55 -7.26 39.57
N ARG A 112 -56.13 -7.56 38.40
CA ARG A 112 -56.94 -6.64 37.56
C ARG A 112 -56.46 -5.18 37.27
N GLY A 113 -56.34 -4.85 35.97
CA GLY A 113 -56.48 -3.48 35.40
C GLY A 113 -55.36 -3.13 34.39
N LYS A 114 -55.54 -3.18 33.06
CA LYS A 114 -56.29 -2.32 32.11
C LYS A 114 -55.62 -0.97 31.75
N SER A 115 -55.00 -0.99 30.56
CA SER A 115 -54.95 0.02 29.46
C SER A 115 -54.29 1.40 29.58
N ARG A 116 -53.51 1.66 28.51
CA ARG A 116 -53.48 2.85 27.61
C ARG A 116 -52.72 4.14 28.00
N SER A 117 -52.02 4.63 26.95
CA SER A 117 -51.74 6.03 26.55
C SER A 117 -50.25 6.36 26.60
N GLY A 118 -49.57 6.57 25.45
CA GLY A 118 -49.46 7.84 24.71
C GLY A 118 -48.24 8.62 25.26
N ASN A 119 -47.23 9.11 24.54
CA ASN A 119 -47.10 9.67 23.18
C ASN A 119 -45.56 9.80 22.86
N PRO A 120 -45.15 10.15 21.62
CA PRO A 120 -43.77 10.07 21.12
C PRO A 120 -43.03 11.42 21.15
N LYS A 121 -41.71 11.33 20.88
CA LYS A 121 -40.76 12.32 20.30
C LYS A 121 -39.51 12.53 21.16
N GLN A 122 -38.37 12.04 20.66
CA GLN A 122 -37.12 12.80 20.59
C GLN A 122 -36.23 12.12 19.53
N LYS A 123 -36.24 12.59 18.28
CA LYS A 123 -35.38 13.65 17.70
C LYS A 123 -33.90 13.26 17.63
N GLU A 124 -33.55 12.78 16.43
CA GLU A 124 -32.38 13.13 15.60
C GLU A 124 -30.94 12.96 16.08
N ARG A 125 -30.19 12.33 15.14
CA ARG A 125 -28.79 12.56 14.74
C ARG A 125 -27.69 11.84 15.52
N ALA A 126 -27.29 10.71 14.96
CA ALA A 126 -25.88 10.46 14.70
C ALA A 126 -25.75 9.87 13.28
N ALA A 127 -24.99 10.55 12.45
CA ALA A 127 -24.72 10.19 11.06
C ALA A 127 -23.95 8.87 11.01
N ALA A 128 -24.63 7.79 10.63
CA ALA A 128 -23.97 6.64 10.04
C ALA A 128 -23.58 7.05 8.61
N LYS A 129 -22.33 7.44 8.40
CA LYS A 129 -21.68 7.20 7.10
C LYS A 129 -21.61 5.70 6.93
N ALA A 130 -22.73 5.12 6.47
CA ALA A 130 -22.69 3.85 5.80
C ALA A 130 -21.92 4.09 4.51
N ASP A 131 -20.67 3.65 4.48
CA ASP A 131 -19.95 3.43 3.25
C ASP A 131 -20.85 2.58 2.36
N LYS A 132 -21.48 3.25 1.39
CA LYS A 132 -22.04 2.59 0.23
C LYS A 132 -20.83 2.02 -0.48
N VAL A 133 -20.51 0.74 -0.24
CA VAL A 133 -19.72 -0.04 -1.18
C VAL A 133 -20.48 0.03 -2.49
N PRO A 134 -20.02 0.78 -3.51
CA PRO A 134 -20.65 0.72 -4.81
C PRO A 134 -20.36 -0.69 -5.33
N LYS A 135 -21.41 -1.39 -5.76
CA LYS A 135 -21.25 -2.58 -6.58
C LYS A 135 -20.34 -2.23 -7.75
N ILE A 136 -19.29 -3.01 -7.90
CA ILE A 136 -18.22 -2.92 -8.90
C ILE A 136 -18.84 -2.78 -10.28
N ASP A 137 -18.66 -1.60 -10.86
CA ASP A 137 -18.72 -1.31 -12.29
C ASP A 137 -17.48 -0.48 -12.65
N ASP A 138 -16.33 -0.89 -12.13
CA ASP A 138 -15.10 -0.12 -12.26
C ASP A 138 -14.42 -0.38 -13.62
N GLY A 139 -14.79 -1.46 -14.31
CA GLY A 139 -14.29 -1.79 -15.65
C GLY A 139 -14.57 -0.70 -16.68
N GLU A 140 -15.78 -0.14 -16.70
CA GLU A 140 -16.14 0.93 -17.65
C GLU A 140 -15.40 2.25 -17.36
N LYS A 141 -15.16 2.56 -16.08
CA LYS A 141 -14.41 3.76 -15.67
C LYS A 141 -12.95 3.66 -16.07
N TYR A 142 -12.32 2.50 -15.88
CA TYR A 142 -10.94 2.27 -16.31
C TYR A 142 -10.81 2.18 -17.83
N ALA A 143 -11.83 1.69 -18.55
CA ALA A 143 -11.85 1.74 -20.01
C ALA A 143 -11.86 3.20 -20.52
N LYS A 144 -12.74 4.05 -19.96
CA LYS A 144 -12.78 5.48 -20.29
C LYS A 144 -11.50 6.23 -19.90
N LEU A 145 -10.89 5.87 -18.78
CA LEU A 145 -9.59 6.40 -18.36
C LEU A 145 -8.53 6.17 -19.43
N VAL A 146 -8.48 4.95 -19.96
CA VAL A 146 -7.54 4.54 -20.97
C VAL A 146 -7.78 5.29 -22.29
N GLU A 147 -9.03 5.48 -22.69
CA GLU A 147 -9.39 6.28 -23.88
C GLU A 147 -9.01 7.76 -23.73
N LEU A 148 -9.27 8.37 -22.57
CA LEU A 148 -8.90 9.77 -22.29
C LEU A 148 -7.38 9.97 -22.27
N ALA A 149 -6.64 8.96 -21.81
CA ALA A 149 -5.18 9.00 -21.86
C ALA A 149 -4.63 8.84 -23.28
N GLU A 150 -5.28 8.06 -24.15
CA GLU A 150 -4.95 7.98 -25.58
C GLU A 150 -5.24 9.30 -26.32
N GLN A 151 -6.23 10.07 -25.86
CA GLN A 151 -6.52 11.42 -26.34
C GLN A 151 -5.50 12.48 -25.86
N GLY A 152 -4.53 12.09 -25.02
CA GLY A 152 -3.45 12.96 -24.57
C GLY A 152 -3.82 13.89 -23.41
N LEU A 153 -4.91 13.62 -22.69
CA LEU A 153 -5.27 14.40 -21.49
C LEU A 153 -4.28 14.14 -20.36
N SER A 154 -4.08 15.14 -19.51
CA SER A 154 -3.21 15.00 -18.34
C SER A 154 -3.83 14.09 -17.28
N THR A 155 -3.00 13.36 -16.55
CA THR A 155 -3.43 12.46 -15.46
C THR A 155 -4.28 13.16 -14.40
N GLN A 156 -4.02 14.44 -14.14
CA GLN A 156 -4.81 15.26 -13.21
C GLN A 156 -6.21 15.59 -13.73
N GLU A 157 -6.37 15.82 -15.04
CA GLU A 157 -7.67 16.09 -15.65
C GLU A 157 -8.52 14.82 -15.71
N ILE A 158 -7.89 13.68 -16.01
CA ILE A 158 -8.54 12.36 -16.05
C ILE A 158 -9.04 11.98 -14.64
N ALA A 159 -8.20 12.17 -13.62
CA ALA A 159 -8.57 11.94 -12.21
C ALA A 159 -9.79 12.78 -11.80
N LYS A 160 -9.82 14.06 -12.19
CA LYS A 160 -10.95 14.97 -11.91
C LYS A 160 -12.22 14.60 -12.68
N GLN A 161 -12.11 14.20 -13.95
CA GLN A 161 -13.27 13.85 -14.78
C GLN A 161 -13.91 12.53 -14.35
N LEU A 162 -13.10 11.55 -14.00
CA LEU A 162 -13.58 10.21 -13.62
C LEU A 162 -13.77 10.04 -12.11
N ASN A 163 -13.47 11.07 -11.33
CA ASN A 163 -13.50 11.04 -9.86
C ASN A 163 -12.70 9.87 -9.29
N LEU A 164 -11.49 9.69 -9.84
CA LEU A 164 -10.52 8.65 -9.48
C LEU A 164 -9.33 9.29 -8.77
N GLY A 165 -8.65 8.51 -7.92
CA GLY A 165 -7.40 8.96 -7.30
C GLY A 165 -6.31 9.17 -8.35
N TYR A 166 -5.45 10.18 -8.17
CA TYR A 166 -4.30 10.40 -9.06
C TYR A 166 -3.43 9.15 -9.20
N ASP A 167 -3.14 8.53 -8.06
CA ASP A 167 -2.32 7.31 -7.96
C ASP A 167 -2.98 6.11 -8.66
N GLU A 168 -4.32 6.02 -8.61
CA GLU A 168 -5.08 4.98 -9.31
C GLU A 168 -4.99 5.16 -10.83
N VAL A 169 -5.05 6.41 -11.30
CA VAL A 169 -4.91 6.73 -12.72
C VAL A 169 -3.51 6.41 -13.21
N GLU A 170 -2.49 6.77 -12.45
CA GLU A 170 -1.09 6.47 -12.77
C GLU A 170 -0.83 4.96 -12.85
N LEU A 171 -1.32 4.20 -11.87
CA LEU A 171 -1.16 2.75 -11.81
C LEU A 171 -1.80 2.05 -13.02
N VAL A 172 -2.99 2.47 -13.44
CA VAL A 172 -3.69 1.86 -14.59
C VAL A 172 -2.96 2.13 -15.90
N LEU A 173 -2.40 3.33 -16.07
CA LEU A 173 -1.60 3.69 -17.25
C LEU A 173 -0.28 2.92 -17.29
N GLU A 174 0.35 2.73 -16.13
CA GLU A 174 1.58 1.94 -16.02
C GLU A 174 1.33 0.46 -16.33
N LEU A 175 0.26 -0.11 -15.80
CA LEU A 175 -0.19 -1.47 -16.11
C LEU A 175 -0.44 -1.65 -17.61
N LYS A 176 -1.13 -0.70 -18.26
CA LYS A 176 -1.35 -0.73 -19.71
C LYS A 176 -0.04 -0.69 -20.49
N ARG A 177 0.89 0.20 -20.11
CA ARG A 177 2.21 0.30 -20.75
C ARG A 177 2.99 -1.02 -20.66
N LYS A 178 2.86 -1.72 -19.53
CA LYS A 178 3.54 -3.00 -19.28
C LYS A 178 2.87 -4.20 -19.97
N ASN A 179 1.56 -4.16 -20.19
CA ASN A 179 0.81 -5.26 -20.83
C ASN A 179 0.80 -5.19 -22.37
N ILE A 180 1.15 -4.04 -22.95
CA ILE A 180 1.21 -3.82 -24.41
C ILE A 180 2.66 -3.97 -24.96
N GLY A 181 3.64 -4.25 -24.10
CA GLY A 181 5.01 -4.61 -24.47
C GLY A 181 5.22 -6.12 -24.48
#